data_AF-A0A183BNG6-F1
#
_entry.id   AF-A0A183BNG6-F1
#
_cell.length_a   1.000
_cell.length_b   1.000
_cell.length_c   1.000
_cell.angle_alpha   90.00
_cell.angle_beta   90.00
_cell.angle_gamma   90.00
#
_symmetry.space_group_name_H-M   'P 1'
#
loop_
_entity.id
_entity.type
_entity.pdbx_description
1 polymer ?
#
loop_
_entity_poly.entity_id
_entity_poly.type
_entity_poly.pdbx_seq_one_letter_code
_entity_poly.pdbx_strand_id
1 'polypeptide(L)'
;MDEASRDVNGVYCSDFGVRSDFLPGRSVRGRRNHRKLKARLDGCIAMTVFISVLGLFCLAALLLIPWPVIDRTFADVPPDDADLRFVEVAKICGDDGHCRTVADIIARKSNSARRAMFFDGLTDGFESEVPLIRPKNATVDDSDTRLWHVDHGTLLNEYVAAMALMPFLVGSLTVRSDGYGLSSADELADVAIVGLGGGSLDAFLHLKFPWFNITVYERDVSVVELAKQWFDISDDRTRRTVIGDGVIAISEHAGKGDHLNAIILDACDFSPYISCPAAPFITLEMLRKAKSALRPLGVFVLNVLPATQRDEERTVALLQQKLLSVFPLCARMKMGRQLNSVFACLPYAASARDRNDLVRLWQQRKDEVGRLLRLQTLLQGSRLTIGGPSY
;
A
#
# COMPACT_ATOMS: atom_id res chain seq x y z
N MET A 1 -2.64 -39.23 68.92
CA MET A 1 -3.81 -39.62 68.10
C MET A 1 -4.01 -38.53 67.05
N ASP A 2 -2.99 -38.21 66.23
CA ASP A 2 -2.42 -39.01 65.11
C ASP A 2 -3.31 -38.85 63.86
N GLU A 3 -2.89 -38.78 62.59
CA GLU A 3 -1.61 -38.59 61.87
C GLU A 3 -1.98 -38.20 60.41
N ALA A 4 -1.19 -37.58 59.52
CA ALA A 4 0.14 -36.97 59.56
C ALA A 4 0.26 -35.92 58.41
N SER A 5 1.37 -35.16 58.35
CA SER A 5 1.65 -34.16 57.30
C SER A 5 2.37 -34.71 56.06
N ARG A 6 2.28 -34.00 54.92
CA ARG A 6 3.26 -34.07 53.81
C ARG A 6 3.53 -32.68 53.24
N ASP A 7 4.58 -32.04 53.74
CA ASP A 7 5.12 -30.79 53.21
C ASP A 7 5.99 -31.02 51.98
N VAL A 8 5.87 -30.12 51.00
CA VAL A 8 6.77 -30.00 49.85
C VAL A 8 7.76 -28.87 50.16
N ASN A 9 8.91 -29.21 50.75
CA ASN A 9 9.94 -28.22 51.07
C ASN A 9 10.88 -27.99 49.88
N GLY A 10 10.77 -26.81 49.27
CA GLY A 10 11.79 -26.27 48.37
C GLY A 10 13.01 -25.78 49.16
N VAL A 11 14.22 -25.97 48.61
CA VAL A 11 15.46 -25.54 49.26
C VAL A 11 15.90 -24.19 48.70
N TYR A 12 15.70 -23.12 49.48
CA TYR A 12 16.38 -21.85 49.26
C TYR A 12 17.81 -21.93 49.83
N CYS A 13 18.80 -21.57 49.03
CA CYS A 13 20.19 -21.42 49.47
C CYS A 13 20.51 -19.94 49.73
N SER A 14 20.33 -19.51 50.98
CA SER A 14 20.89 -18.25 51.50
C SER A 14 21.51 -18.51 52.88
N ASP A 15 22.53 -17.70 53.21
CA ASP A 15 23.27 -17.65 54.48
C ASP A 15 24.31 -18.74 54.75
N PHE A 16 25.54 -18.47 54.31
CA PHE A 16 26.74 -18.84 55.07
C PHE A 16 27.74 -17.68 55.10
N GLY A 17 27.63 -16.86 56.15
CA GLY A 17 28.63 -15.84 56.48
C GLY A 17 29.93 -16.48 56.98
N VAL A 18 31.07 -15.96 56.52
CA VAL A 18 32.39 -16.45 56.90
C VAL A 18 32.84 -15.84 58.23
N ARG A 19 33.16 -16.68 59.22
CA ARG A 19 34.12 -16.33 60.28
C ARG A 19 35.13 -17.45 60.49
N SER A 20 36.36 -17.04 60.74
CA SER A 20 37.57 -17.84 60.79
C SER A 20 37.94 -18.21 62.22
N ASP A 21 38.44 -19.43 62.42
CA ASP A 21 39.45 -19.72 63.44
C ASP A 21 40.41 -20.80 62.93
N PHE A 22 41.68 -20.71 63.31
CA PHE A 22 42.80 -21.40 62.67
C PHE A 22 43.72 -21.99 63.75
N LEU A 23 43.98 -23.30 63.76
CA LEU A 23 45.22 -23.90 64.27
C LEU A 23 45.40 -25.34 63.72
N PRO A 24 46.63 -25.90 63.66
CA PRO A 24 47.00 -26.85 62.61
C PRO A 24 47.02 -28.32 63.03
N GLY A 25 46.56 -29.19 62.12
CA GLY A 25 46.73 -30.64 62.22
C GLY A 25 46.87 -31.31 60.85
N ARG A 26 48.06 -31.81 60.51
CA ARG A 26 48.28 -32.57 59.27
C ARG A 26 47.46 -33.87 59.29
N SER A 27 46.47 -34.01 58.42
CA SER A 27 45.90 -35.34 58.11
C SER A 27 45.65 -35.56 56.62
N VAL A 28 46.00 -36.76 56.15
CA VAL A 28 45.87 -37.19 54.75
C VAL A 28 44.39 -37.30 54.30
N ARG A 29 43.43 -37.22 55.25
CA ARG A 29 41.99 -37.10 54.95
C ARG A 29 41.63 -35.80 54.21
N GLY A 30 42.38 -34.71 54.42
CA GLY A 30 42.10 -33.41 53.79
C GLY A 30 42.05 -33.46 52.26
N ARG A 31 43.03 -34.13 51.60
CA ARG A 31 43.08 -34.21 50.12
C ARG A 31 41.93 -35.03 49.51
N ARG A 32 41.39 -36.05 50.20
CA ARG A 32 40.23 -36.80 49.72
C ARG A 32 38.94 -35.98 49.84
N ASN A 33 38.76 -35.23 50.92
CA ASN A 33 37.62 -34.33 51.08
C ASN A 33 37.69 -33.16 50.10
N HIS A 34 38.87 -32.57 49.87
CA HIS A 34 39.02 -31.49 48.88
C HIS A 34 38.69 -31.93 47.45
N ARG A 35 39.10 -33.15 47.04
CA ARG A 35 38.73 -33.71 45.73
C ARG A 35 37.23 -34.00 45.61
N LYS A 36 36.59 -34.51 46.67
CA LYS A 36 35.12 -34.71 46.68
C LYS A 36 34.35 -33.38 46.67
N LEU A 37 34.83 -32.37 47.39
CA LEU A 37 34.23 -31.04 47.42
C LEU A 37 34.39 -30.34 46.07
N LYS A 38 35.58 -30.40 45.46
CA LYS A 38 35.81 -29.87 44.12
C LYS A 38 34.94 -30.59 43.07
N ALA A 39 34.86 -31.92 43.07
CA ALA A 39 33.99 -32.64 42.14
C ALA A 39 32.49 -32.30 42.31
N ARG A 40 32.04 -31.99 43.54
CA ARG A 40 30.68 -31.47 43.79
C ARG A 40 30.51 -30.05 43.27
N LEU A 41 31.49 -29.17 43.47
CA LEU A 41 31.46 -27.78 43.00
C LEU A 41 31.50 -27.70 41.46
N ASP A 42 32.41 -28.46 40.83
CA ASP A 42 32.52 -28.59 39.37
C ASP A 42 31.20 -29.16 38.78
N GLY A 43 30.56 -30.12 39.48
CA GLY A 43 29.24 -30.65 39.12
C GLY A 43 28.10 -29.64 39.26
N CYS A 44 28.10 -28.81 40.31
CA CYS A 44 27.14 -27.70 40.45
C CYS A 44 27.34 -26.66 39.34
N ILE A 45 28.58 -26.26 39.04
CA ILE A 45 28.89 -25.30 37.96
C ILE A 45 28.43 -25.85 36.61
N ALA A 46 28.70 -27.13 36.32
CA ALA A 46 28.23 -27.78 35.09
C ALA A 46 26.70 -27.81 35.00
N MET A 47 26.00 -28.06 36.10
CA MET A 47 24.54 -28.02 36.17
C MET A 47 24.00 -26.60 35.94
N THR A 48 24.58 -25.57 36.58
CA THR A 48 24.19 -24.17 36.37
C THR A 48 24.39 -23.75 34.92
N VAL A 49 25.55 -24.03 34.32
CA VAL A 49 25.83 -23.72 32.91
C VAL A 49 24.85 -24.45 31.98
N PHE A 50 24.55 -25.72 32.23
CA PHE A 50 23.59 -26.49 31.44
C PHE A 50 22.18 -25.88 31.50
N ILE A 51 21.72 -25.47 32.68
CA ILE A 51 20.43 -24.77 32.88
C ILE A 51 20.43 -23.41 32.15
N SER A 52 21.50 -22.63 32.24
CA SER A 52 21.61 -21.34 31.54
C SER A 52 21.59 -21.49 30.01
N VAL A 53 22.27 -22.51 29.47
CA VAL A 53 22.26 -22.80 28.02
C VAL A 53 20.88 -23.29 27.57
N LEU A 54 20.21 -24.14 28.33
CA LEU A 54 18.82 -24.54 28.06
C LEU A 54 17.86 -23.34 28.11
N GLY A 55 18.03 -22.44 29.08
CA GLY A 55 17.25 -21.22 29.19
C GLY A 55 17.41 -20.31 27.97
N LEU A 56 18.66 -20.09 27.51
CA LEU A 56 18.96 -19.36 26.29
C LEU A 56 18.35 -20.02 25.04
N PHE A 57 18.40 -21.35 24.95
CA PHE A 57 17.82 -22.09 23.81
C PHE A 57 16.28 -22.01 23.81
N CYS A 58 15.64 -22.10 24.98
CA CYS A 58 14.20 -21.85 25.12
C CYS A 58 13.83 -20.40 24.78
N LEU A 59 14.63 -19.40 25.19
CA LEU A 59 14.37 -18.00 24.87
C LEU A 59 14.49 -17.74 23.36
N ALA A 60 15.50 -18.30 22.72
CA ALA A 60 15.67 -18.25 21.26
C ALA A 60 14.53 -18.96 20.52
N ALA A 61 14.08 -20.11 21.02
CA ALA A 61 12.91 -20.81 20.48
C ALA A 61 11.62 -19.98 20.63
N LEU A 62 11.42 -19.29 21.76
CA LEU A 62 10.29 -18.37 21.99
C LEU A 62 10.34 -17.13 21.09
N LEU A 63 11.52 -16.71 20.60
CA LEU A 63 11.67 -15.64 19.60
C LEU A 63 11.48 -16.14 18.15
N LEU A 64 11.59 -17.45 17.91
CA LEU A 64 11.38 -18.10 16.62
C LEU A 64 9.97 -18.69 16.44
N ILE A 65 9.20 -18.84 17.52
CA ILE A 65 7.77 -19.13 17.46
C ILE A 65 7.06 -17.86 16.97
N PRO A 66 6.27 -17.91 15.89
CA PRO A 66 5.37 -16.81 15.55
C PRO A 66 4.36 -16.67 16.70
N TRP A 67 4.49 -15.60 17.47
CA TRP A 67 3.59 -15.34 18.59
C TRP A 67 2.16 -15.27 18.05
N PRO A 68 1.22 -16.07 18.57
CA PRO A 68 -0.16 -15.99 18.13
C PRO A 68 -0.68 -14.60 18.48
N VAL A 69 -0.91 -13.78 17.46
CA VAL A 69 -1.63 -12.52 17.60
C VAL A 69 -3.02 -12.87 18.11
N ILE A 70 -3.27 -12.55 19.38
CA ILE A 70 -4.54 -12.86 20.04
C ILE A 70 -5.61 -11.93 19.43
N ASP A 71 -6.41 -12.48 18.51
CA ASP A 71 -7.58 -11.83 17.93
C ASP A 71 -8.54 -11.41 19.06
N ARG A 72 -8.80 -10.10 19.15
CA ARG A 72 -9.70 -9.50 20.14
C ARG A 72 -11.09 -9.14 19.58
N THR A 73 -11.34 -9.41 18.30
CA THR A 73 -12.57 -8.97 17.58
C THR A 73 -13.66 -10.05 17.51
N PHE A 74 -13.65 -11.00 18.45
CA PHE A 74 -14.65 -12.07 18.55
C PHE A 74 -16.05 -11.65 19.03
N ALA A 75 -16.36 -10.35 19.06
CA ALA A 75 -17.66 -9.82 19.51
C ALA A 75 -18.27 -8.81 18.52
N ASP A 76 -19.57 -9.01 18.28
CA ASP A 76 -20.55 -8.09 17.71
C ASP A 76 -20.39 -7.63 16.24
N VAL A 77 -20.92 -8.46 15.32
CA VAL A 77 -21.40 -8.03 14.00
C VAL A 77 -22.93 -8.24 13.94
N PRO A 78 -23.73 -7.19 13.72
CA PRO A 78 -25.19 -7.33 13.59
C PRO A 78 -25.60 -8.14 12.36
N PRO A 79 -26.69 -8.92 12.43
CA PRO A 79 -27.12 -9.77 11.32
C PRO A 79 -27.95 -9.00 10.28
N ASP A 80 -27.28 -8.28 9.38
CA ASP A 80 -27.87 -7.85 8.10
C ASP A 80 -26.85 -7.97 6.94
N ASP A 81 -27.04 -9.03 6.13
CA ASP A 81 -26.54 -9.33 4.77
C ASP A 81 -25.05 -9.17 4.39
N ALA A 82 -24.13 -8.91 5.32
CA ALA A 82 -22.68 -8.87 5.05
C ALA A 82 -21.96 -10.18 5.40
N ASP A 83 -21.72 -11.04 4.41
CA ASP A 83 -20.82 -12.20 4.51
C ASP A 83 -19.32 -11.80 4.42
N LEU A 84 -18.99 -10.68 5.06
CA LEU A 84 -17.67 -10.05 5.05
C LEU A 84 -17.09 -10.03 6.46
N ARG A 85 -15.92 -10.68 6.64
CA ARG A 85 -15.11 -10.56 7.86
C ARG A 85 -13.99 -9.56 7.62
N PHE A 86 -13.76 -8.68 8.58
CA PHE A 86 -12.59 -7.81 8.61
C PHE A 86 -11.55 -8.39 9.57
N VAL A 87 -10.28 -8.37 9.17
CA VAL A 87 -9.13 -8.76 10.02
C VAL A 87 -8.15 -7.60 10.00
N GLU A 88 -7.98 -6.90 11.12
CA GLU A 88 -6.94 -5.87 11.25
C GLU A 88 -5.56 -6.53 11.17
N VAL A 89 -4.73 -6.02 10.26
CA VAL A 89 -3.39 -6.54 9.95
C VAL A 89 -2.31 -5.69 10.62
N ALA A 90 -2.43 -4.36 10.49
CA ALA A 90 -1.49 -3.39 11.05
C ALA A 90 -2.17 -2.03 11.25
N LYS A 91 -1.61 -1.23 12.16
CA LYS A 91 -2.06 0.15 12.40
C LYS A 91 -0.87 1.04 12.78
N ILE A 92 -0.75 2.19 12.13
CA ILE A 92 0.19 3.26 12.49
C ILE A 92 -0.63 4.53 12.74
N CYS A 93 -0.34 5.28 13.79
CA CYS A 93 -1.01 6.56 14.06
C CYS A 93 0.04 7.67 14.18
N GLY A 94 -0.27 8.85 13.64
CA GLY A 94 0.54 10.05 13.78
C GLY A 94 0.30 10.76 15.12
N ASP A 95 1.18 11.69 15.45
CA ASP A 95 1.07 12.57 16.62
C ASP A 95 -0.12 13.55 16.53
N ASP A 96 -0.68 13.73 15.32
CA ASP A 96 -1.91 14.48 15.05
C ASP A 96 -3.19 13.71 15.43
N GLY A 97 -3.06 12.44 15.81
CA GLY A 97 -4.16 11.54 16.17
C GLY A 97 -4.78 10.81 14.98
N HIS A 98 -4.32 11.06 13.75
CA HIS A 98 -4.81 10.38 12.58
C HIS A 98 -4.15 9.01 12.42
N CYS A 99 -4.93 7.99 12.07
CA CYS A 99 -4.48 6.60 12.04
C CYS A 99 -4.64 5.96 10.65
N ARG A 100 -3.62 5.24 10.22
CA ARG A 100 -3.61 4.40 9.03
C ARG A 100 -3.78 2.95 9.44
N THR A 101 -4.90 2.35 9.07
CA THR A 101 -5.23 0.96 9.42
C THR A 101 -5.21 0.10 8.17
N VAL A 102 -4.50 -1.03 8.20
CA VAL A 102 -4.53 -2.05 7.15
C VAL A 102 -5.40 -3.20 7.63
N ALA A 103 -6.38 -3.61 6.83
CA ALA A 103 -7.20 -4.78 7.13
C ALA A 103 -7.47 -5.64 5.90
N ASP A 104 -7.57 -6.95 6.13
CA ASP A 104 -8.05 -7.90 5.14
C ASP A 104 -9.58 -8.00 5.21
N ILE A 105 -10.24 -7.74 4.08
CA ILE A 105 -11.68 -7.88 3.88
C ILE A 105 -11.93 -9.23 3.20
N ILE A 106 -12.47 -10.16 3.97
CA ILE A 106 -12.62 -11.58 3.64
C ILE A 106 -14.08 -11.87 3.29
N ALA A 107 -14.34 -12.38 2.09
CA ALA A 107 -15.66 -12.79 1.62
C ALA A 107 -15.75 -14.32 1.53
N ARG A 108 -16.59 -14.95 2.39
CA ARG A 108 -16.63 -16.42 2.51
C ARG A 108 -17.32 -17.08 1.30
N LYS A 109 -18.46 -16.56 0.86
CA LYS A 109 -19.24 -17.04 -0.32
C LYS A 109 -18.39 -17.14 -1.59
N SER A 110 -17.49 -16.18 -1.82
CA SER A 110 -16.56 -16.18 -2.96
C SER A 110 -15.19 -16.79 -2.66
N ASN A 111 -14.96 -17.22 -1.41
CA ASN A 111 -13.69 -17.74 -0.90
C ASN A 111 -12.50 -16.83 -1.28
N SER A 112 -12.67 -15.51 -1.13
CA SER A 112 -11.72 -14.50 -1.58
C SER A 112 -11.42 -13.48 -0.48
N ALA A 113 -10.24 -12.88 -0.53
CA ALA A 113 -9.84 -11.81 0.36
C ALA A 113 -9.21 -10.67 -0.45
N ARG A 114 -9.31 -9.46 0.08
CA ARG A 114 -8.62 -8.26 -0.43
C ARG A 114 -8.09 -7.47 0.75
N ARG A 115 -6.92 -6.85 0.60
CA ARG A 115 -6.31 -6.01 1.62
C ARG A 115 -6.61 -4.56 1.31
N ALA A 116 -7.06 -3.80 2.31
CA ALA A 116 -7.39 -2.39 2.17
C ALA A 116 -6.67 -1.55 3.23
N MET A 117 -6.32 -0.32 2.86
CA MET A 117 -5.77 0.70 3.75
C MET A 117 -6.85 1.76 4.01
N PHE A 118 -7.08 2.07 5.28
CA PHE A 118 -8.13 2.97 5.73
C PHE A 118 -7.56 4.17 6.50
N PHE A 119 -8.31 5.28 6.48
CA PHE A 119 -8.08 6.47 7.29
C PHE A 119 -8.95 6.40 8.57
N ASP A 120 -8.39 6.70 9.74
CA ASP A 120 -9.03 6.83 11.06
C ASP A 120 -9.88 5.66 11.62
N GLY A 121 -9.96 4.54 10.92
CA GLY A 121 -10.60 3.32 11.42
C GLY A 121 -11.04 2.40 10.30
N LEU A 122 -11.95 1.46 10.58
CA LEU A 122 -12.55 0.59 9.56
C LEU A 122 -13.94 1.08 9.10
N THR A 123 -14.40 2.21 9.63
CA THR A 123 -15.72 2.80 9.38
C THR A 123 -15.73 3.85 8.29
N ASP A 124 -14.61 4.52 8.09
CA ASP A 124 -14.43 5.56 7.09
C ASP A 124 -13.84 4.96 5.79
N GLY A 125 -13.95 5.69 4.68
CA GLY A 125 -13.59 5.16 3.36
C GLY A 125 -12.14 4.68 3.27
N PHE A 126 -11.91 3.56 2.58
CA PHE A 126 -10.55 3.09 2.30
C PHE A 126 -9.87 3.94 1.21
N GLU A 127 -8.58 4.20 1.39
CA GLU A 127 -7.74 4.93 0.45
C GLU A 127 -7.31 4.06 -0.72
N SER A 128 -7.05 2.77 -0.47
CA SER A 128 -6.69 1.81 -1.51
C SER A 128 -7.05 0.39 -1.11
N GLU A 129 -7.29 -0.47 -2.10
CA GLU A 129 -7.48 -1.90 -1.91
C GLU A 129 -6.82 -2.70 -3.04
N VAL A 130 -6.34 -3.89 -2.69
CA VAL A 130 -5.70 -4.86 -3.60
C VAL A 130 -6.27 -6.27 -3.34
N PRO A 131 -6.50 -7.11 -4.36
CA PRO A 131 -6.88 -8.50 -4.13
C PRO A 131 -5.72 -9.30 -3.51
N LEU A 132 -6.06 -10.37 -2.79
CA LEU A 132 -5.08 -11.33 -2.27
C LEU A 132 -5.15 -12.67 -3.03
N ILE A 133 -4.00 -13.19 -3.40
CA ILE A 133 -3.82 -14.47 -4.08
C ILE A 133 -3.93 -15.60 -3.06
N ARG A 134 -5.10 -16.24 -3.01
CA ARG A 134 -5.33 -17.42 -2.17
C ARG A 134 -4.34 -18.56 -2.52
N PRO A 135 -3.68 -19.18 -1.53
CA PRO A 135 -2.86 -20.37 -1.76
C PRO A 135 -3.64 -21.51 -2.43
N LYS A 136 -2.93 -22.34 -3.21
CA LYS A 136 -3.54 -23.53 -3.82
C LYS A 136 -4.04 -24.48 -2.72
N ASN A 137 -5.27 -24.95 -2.87
CA ASN A 137 -5.97 -25.84 -1.93
C ASN A 137 -6.30 -25.25 -0.54
N ALA A 138 -6.14 -23.94 -0.34
CA ALA A 138 -6.60 -23.25 0.86
C ALA A 138 -8.01 -22.65 0.68
N THR A 139 -8.67 -22.36 1.81
CA THR A 139 -9.87 -21.53 1.91
C THR A 139 -9.62 -20.33 2.84
N VAL A 140 -10.53 -19.36 2.85
CA VAL A 140 -10.52 -18.23 3.81
C VAL A 140 -10.76 -18.67 5.26
N ASP A 141 -11.21 -19.90 5.49
CA ASP A 141 -11.55 -20.41 6.82
C ASP A 141 -10.43 -21.29 7.42
N ASP A 142 -9.54 -21.85 6.59
CA ASP A 142 -8.41 -22.70 6.99
C ASP A 142 -7.02 -22.04 6.84
N SER A 143 -6.96 -20.81 6.33
CA SER A 143 -5.71 -20.13 5.99
C SER A 143 -5.69 -18.66 6.45
N ASP A 144 -4.54 -18.23 6.96
CA ASP A 144 -4.30 -16.86 7.41
C ASP A 144 -4.04 -15.93 6.21
N THR A 145 -4.98 -15.03 5.93
CA THR A 145 -4.91 -14.08 4.80
C THR A 145 -3.75 -13.11 4.90
N ARG A 146 -3.18 -12.90 6.11
CA ARG A 146 -1.98 -12.07 6.31
C ARG A 146 -0.76 -12.62 5.58
N LEU A 147 -0.74 -13.94 5.33
CA LEU A 147 0.31 -14.66 4.61
C LEU A 147 0.05 -14.78 3.10
N TRP A 148 -1.08 -14.28 2.59
CA TRP A 148 -1.41 -14.37 1.16
C TRP A 148 -0.69 -13.27 0.38
N HIS A 149 -0.19 -13.63 -0.81
CA HIS A 149 0.47 -12.67 -1.71
C HIS A 149 -0.55 -11.66 -2.27
N VAL A 150 -0.06 -10.46 -2.64
CA VAL A 150 -0.88 -9.42 -3.27
C VAL A 150 -1.01 -9.67 -4.77
N ASP A 151 -2.20 -9.43 -5.34
CA ASP A 151 -2.42 -9.46 -6.78
C ASP A 151 -2.33 -8.04 -7.39
N HIS A 152 -1.12 -7.58 -7.70
CA HIS A 152 -0.93 -6.35 -8.51
C HIS A 152 -1.40 -6.52 -9.96
N GLY A 153 -1.80 -7.72 -10.39
CA GLY A 153 -2.29 -8.00 -11.74
C GLY A 153 -3.71 -7.55 -12.02
N THR A 154 -4.47 -7.17 -10.98
CA THR A 154 -5.92 -6.94 -11.00
C THR A 154 -6.29 -5.68 -10.22
N LEU A 155 -7.02 -4.76 -10.86
CA LEU A 155 -7.60 -3.57 -10.22
C LEU A 155 -9.04 -3.83 -9.78
N LEU A 156 -9.43 -3.28 -8.62
CA LEU A 156 -10.78 -3.43 -8.06
C LEU A 156 -11.69 -2.21 -8.27
N ASN A 157 -11.09 -1.02 -8.45
CA ASN A 157 -11.79 0.26 -8.49
C ASN A 157 -11.92 0.81 -9.91
N GLU A 158 -13.13 1.27 -10.29
CA GLU A 158 -13.39 1.83 -11.62
C GLU A 158 -12.49 3.05 -11.87
N TYR A 159 -12.31 3.94 -10.87
CA TYR A 159 -11.49 5.13 -11.02
C TYR A 159 -10.00 4.82 -11.20
N VAL A 160 -9.44 3.86 -10.45
CA VAL A 160 -8.04 3.43 -10.59
C VAL A 160 -7.81 2.78 -11.96
N ALA A 161 -8.75 1.93 -12.42
CA ALA A 161 -8.72 1.36 -13.76
C ALA A 161 -8.81 2.41 -14.86
N ALA A 162 -9.61 3.46 -14.67
CA ALA A 162 -9.68 4.57 -15.61
C ALA A 162 -8.38 5.38 -15.62
N MET A 163 -7.74 5.64 -14.47
CA MET A 163 -6.42 6.30 -14.43
C MET A 163 -5.34 5.50 -15.14
N ALA A 164 -5.29 4.17 -14.93
CA ALA A 164 -4.35 3.30 -15.63
C ALA A 164 -4.58 3.27 -17.16
N LEU A 165 -5.84 3.35 -17.60
CA LEU A 165 -6.22 3.31 -19.01
C LEU A 165 -5.99 4.65 -19.74
N MET A 166 -6.25 5.77 -19.08
CA MET A 166 -6.37 7.09 -19.70
C MET A 166 -5.14 7.55 -20.51
N PRO A 167 -3.88 7.35 -20.07
CA PRO A 167 -2.71 7.72 -20.87
C PRO A 167 -2.62 7.02 -22.23
N PHE A 168 -3.09 5.78 -22.32
CA PHE A 168 -3.14 5.00 -23.57
C PHE A 168 -4.31 5.40 -24.45
N LEU A 169 -5.46 5.70 -23.83
CA LEU A 169 -6.65 6.19 -24.51
C LEU A 169 -6.34 7.48 -25.29
N VAL A 170 -5.70 8.46 -24.65
CA VAL A 170 -5.29 9.70 -25.32
C VAL A 170 -4.08 9.50 -26.25
N GLY A 171 -3.25 8.50 -25.99
CA GLY A 171 -2.10 8.11 -26.83
C GLY A 171 -0.77 8.72 -26.39
N SER A 172 -0.67 9.21 -25.15
CA SER A 172 0.56 9.70 -24.54
C SER A 172 1.48 8.55 -24.07
N LEU A 173 0.89 7.39 -23.76
CA LEU A 173 1.58 6.13 -23.58
C LEU A 173 1.11 5.13 -24.65
N THR A 174 1.99 4.22 -25.04
CA THR A 174 1.71 3.17 -26.05
C THR A 174 1.88 1.79 -25.43
N VAL A 175 1.06 0.84 -25.88
CA VAL A 175 1.26 -0.56 -25.57
C VAL A 175 2.11 -1.18 -26.66
N ARG A 176 3.24 -1.78 -26.29
CA ARG A 176 4.04 -2.62 -27.19
C ARG A 176 3.32 -3.96 -27.40
N SER A 177 2.95 -4.26 -28.64
CA SER A 177 2.22 -5.47 -29.04
C SER A 177 3.13 -6.63 -29.46
N ASP A 178 4.45 -6.41 -29.52
CA ASP A 178 5.47 -7.37 -29.97
C ASP A 178 5.90 -8.37 -28.89
N GLY A 179 5.70 -8.06 -27.60
CA GLY A 179 5.93 -8.97 -26.47
C GLY A 179 7.39 -9.38 -26.23
N TYR A 180 8.32 -8.93 -27.07
CA TYR A 180 9.74 -9.24 -27.02
C TYR A 180 10.58 -8.02 -27.39
N GLY A 181 11.58 -7.73 -26.55
CA GLY A 181 12.79 -7.02 -26.95
C GLY A 181 12.75 -5.51 -26.79
N LEU A 182 13.65 -5.00 -25.95
CA LEU A 182 14.22 -3.68 -26.17
C LEU A 182 14.93 -3.66 -27.53
N SER A 183 14.28 -3.10 -28.55
CA SER A 183 14.98 -2.56 -29.71
C SER A 183 15.74 -1.31 -29.27
N SER A 184 17.06 -1.32 -29.49
CA SER A 184 18.01 -0.30 -29.05
C SER A 184 17.78 1.09 -29.67
N ALA A 185 16.83 1.85 -29.10
CA ALA A 185 16.66 3.31 -29.26
C ALA A 185 15.52 3.87 -28.38
N ASP A 186 14.61 3.02 -27.89
CA ASP A 186 13.36 3.49 -27.27
C ASP A 186 13.54 3.94 -25.81
N GLU A 187 13.27 5.21 -25.57
CA GLU A 187 13.32 5.87 -24.26
C GLU A 187 12.30 5.26 -23.28
N LEU A 188 12.66 5.13 -21.99
CA LEU A 188 11.71 4.73 -20.96
C LEU A 188 10.60 5.78 -20.89
N ALA A 189 9.35 5.37 -20.70
CA ALA A 189 8.28 6.34 -20.49
C ALA A 189 8.35 6.87 -19.05
N ASP A 190 8.70 8.14 -18.89
CA ASP A 190 8.78 8.77 -17.57
C ASP A 190 7.38 9.11 -17.05
N VAL A 191 7.02 8.50 -15.92
CA VAL A 191 5.70 8.62 -15.30
C VAL A 191 5.86 9.08 -13.85
N ALA A 192 5.34 10.27 -13.54
CA ALA A 192 5.19 10.70 -12.16
C ALA A 192 3.78 10.35 -11.66
N ILE A 193 3.69 9.75 -10.47
CA ILE A 193 2.43 9.46 -9.77
C ILE A 193 2.48 10.22 -8.45
N VAL A 194 1.40 10.88 -8.07
CA VAL A 194 1.30 11.65 -6.81
C VAL A 194 0.14 11.10 -5.98
N GLY A 195 0.46 10.61 -4.78
CA GLY A 195 -0.36 9.70 -3.99
C GLY A 195 0.06 8.25 -4.23
N LEU A 196 0.37 7.51 -3.16
CA LEU A 196 0.68 6.07 -3.20
C LEU A 196 -0.49 5.22 -2.72
N GLY A 197 -1.09 5.58 -1.57
CA GLY A 197 -2.02 4.71 -0.86
C GLY A 197 -1.42 3.30 -0.63
N GLY A 198 -2.14 2.26 -1.04
CA GLY A 198 -1.66 0.87 -1.03
C GLY A 198 -0.90 0.45 -2.30
N GLY A 199 -0.56 1.38 -3.18
CA GLY A 199 0.22 1.13 -4.40
C GLY A 199 -0.49 0.34 -5.52
N SER A 200 -1.82 0.29 -5.50
CA SER A 200 -2.62 -0.50 -6.47
C SER A 200 -2.44 -0.03 -7.92
N LEU A 201 -2.33 1.28 -8.15
CA LEU A 201 -2.15 1.86 -9.49
C LEU A 201 -0.74 1.62 -10.05
N ASP A 202 0.29 1.99 -9.29
CA ASP A 202 1.67 1.99 -9.77
C ASP A 202 2.25 0.58 -9.86
N ALA A 203 1.93 -0.31 -8.93
CA ALA A 203 2.33 -1.71 -9.02
C ALA A 203 1.65 -2.43 -10.19
N PHE A 204 0.37 -2.12 -10.49
CA PHE A 204 -0.29 -2.60 -11.70
C PHE A 204 0.42 -2.10 -12.96
N LEU A 205 0.70 -0.79 -13.06
CA LEU A 205 1.40 -0.23 -14.22
C LEU A 205 2.81 -0.82 -14.38
N HIS A 206 3.57 -0.96 -13.29
CA HIS A 206 4.90 -1.58 -13.29
C HIS A 206 4.88 -3.03 -13.77
N LEU A 207 3.94 -3.84 -13.25
CA LEU A 207 3.79 -5.24 -13.62
C LEU A 207 3.37 -5.42 -15.09
N LYS A 208 2.52 -4.54 -15.64
CA LYS A 208 2.11 -4.60 -17.05
C LYS A 208 3.14 -3.98 -18.00
N PHE A 209 3.90 -3.00 -17.53
CA PHE A 209 4.81 -2.19 -18.35
C PHE A 209 6.17 -1.97 -17.63
N PRO A 210 7.04 -3.00 -17.50
CA PRO A 210 8.32 -2.89 -16.77
C PRO A 210 9.35 -1.92 -17.38
N TRP A 211 9.01 -1.27 -18.50
CA TRP A 211 9.80 -0.22 -19.18
C TRP A 211 9.26 1.20 -18.93
N PHE A 212 8.26 1.37 -18.07
CA PHE A 212 7.88 2.69 -17.55
C PHE A 212 8.80 3.04 -16.38
N ASN A 213 9.35 4.25 -16.38
CA ASN A 213 10.13 4.78 -15.28
C ASN A 213 9.18 5.53 -14.33
N ILE A 214 8.59 4.78 -13.40
CA ILE A 214 7.56 5.24 -12.48
C ILE A 214 8.20 5.81 -11.21
N THR A 215 7.95 7.09 -10.94
CA THR A 215 8.28 7.73 -9.65
C THR A 215 6.99 8.11 -8.94
N VAL A 216 6.73 7.46 -7.80
CA VAL A 216 5.58 7.77 -6.93
C VAL A 216 6.01 8.73 -5.85
N TYR A 217 5.26 9.82 -5.64
CA TYR A 217 5.48 10.80 -4.59
C TYR A 217 4.38 10.67 -3.53
N GLU A 218 4.78 10.36 -2.30
CA GLU A 218 3.89 10.23 -1.15
C GLU A 218 4.45 11.04 0.02
N ARG A 219 3.61 11.83 0.70
CA ARG A 219 4.02 12.67 1.83
C ARG A 219 3.92 11.90 3.16
N ASP A 220 2.93 11.02 3.31
CA ASP A 220 2.69 10.28 4.55
C ASP A 220 3.65 9.09 4.68
N VAL A 221 4.60 9.19 5.61
CA VAL A 221 5.59 8.14 5.89
C VAL A 221 4.91 6.84 6.31
N SER A 222 3.79 6.92 7.02
CA SER A 222 3.01 5.77 7.50
C SER A 222 2.39 5.00 6.34
N VAL A 223 1.89 5.72 5.33
CA VAL A 223 1.36 5.12 4.09
C VAL A 223 2.47 4.39 3.34
N VAL A 224 3.66 5.01 3.19
CA VAL A 224 4.82 4.36 2.54
C VAL A 224 5.29 3.12 3.31
N GLU A 225 5.34 3.18 4.64
CA GLU A 225 5.73 2.04 5.48
C GLU A 225 4.73 0.88 5.35
N LEU A 226 3.43 1.17 5.51
CA LEU A 226 2.38 0.16 5.39
C LEU A 226 2.29 -0.44 3.98
N ALA A 227 2.44 0.38 2.94
CA ALA A 227 2.49 -0.08 1.56
C ALA A 227 3.64 -1.08 1.33
N LYS A 228 4.85 -0.76 1.82
CA LYS A 228 6.02 -1.63 1.71
C LYS A 228 5.90 -2.91 2.54
N GLN A 229 5.33 -2.84 3.74
CA GLN A 229 5.18 -4.01 4.62
C GLN A 229 4.05 -4.96 4.20
N TRP A 230 2.91 -4.42 3.75
CA TRP A 230 1.66 -5.19 3.64
C TRP A 230 1.05 -5.23 2.24
N PHE A 231 1.47 -4.36 1.32
CA PHE A 231 0.96 -4.30 -0.06
C PHE A 231 1.99 -4.78 -1.10
N ASP A 232 3.09 -5.39 -0.65
CA ASP A 232 4.20 -5.93 -1.48
C ASP A 232 4.83 -4.87 -2.39
N ILE A 233 4.83 -3.61 -1.94
CA ILE A 233 5.41 -2.49 -2.68
C ILE A 233 6.92 -2.45 -2.45
N SER A 234 7.68 -2.50 -3.54
CA SER A 234 9.14 -2.44 -3.53
C SER A 234 9.67 -1.40 -4.51
N ASP A 235 10.91 -0.94 -4.28
CA ASP A 235 11.62 -0.04 -5.17
C ASP A 235 12.65 -0.83 -5.98
N ASP A 236 12.71 -0.60 -7.29
CA ASP A 236 13.69 -1.19 -8.20
C ASP A 236 14.25 -0.16 -9.21
N ARG A 237 14.78 -0.64 -10.34
CA ARG A 237 15.39 0.21 -11.37
C ARG A 237 14.38 1.10 -12.11
N THR A 238 13.12 0.68 -12.24
CA THR A 238 12.11 1.34 -13.05
C THR A 238 10.85 1.73 -12.27
N ARG A 239 10.69 1.30 -11.02
CA ARG A 239 9.64 1.82 -10.11
C ARG A 239 10.22 2.21 -8.75
N ARG A 240 9.91 3.42 -8.26
CA ARG A 240 10.43 3.94 -6.98
C ARG A 240 9.45 4.86 -6.26
N THR A 241 9.41 4.79 -4.94
CA THR A 241 8.69 5.73 -4.05
C THR A 241 9.63 6.77 -3.47
N VAL A 242 9.27 8.04 -3.60
CA VAL A 242 9.92 9.19 -2.97
C VAL A 242 9.01 9.71 -1.87
N ILE A 243 9.49 9.71 -0.62
CA ILE A 243 8.82 10.39 0.48
C ILE A 243 8.98 11.90 0.26
N GLY A 244 7.89 12.60 -0.03
CA GLY A 244 7.91 14.02 -0.36
C GLY A 244 6.58 14.58 -0.85
N ASP A 245 6.51 15.91 -0.91
CA ASP A 245 5.32 16.64 -1.36
C ASP A 245 5.23 16.68 -2.89
N GLY A 246 4.12 16.16 -3.45
CA GLY A 246 3.84 16.19 -4.87
C GLY A 246 3.77 17.60 -5.48
N VAL A 247 3.39 18.63 -4.72
CA VAL A 247 3.38 20.04 -5.17
C VAL A 247 4.79 20.52 -5.44
N ILE A 248 5.73 20.14 -4.57
CA ILE A 248 7.16 20.42 -4.74
C ILE A 248 7.69 19.60 -5.91
N ALA A 249 7.41 18.30 -5.97
CA ALA A 249 7.86 17.41 -7.03
C ALA A 249 7.47 17.92 -8.44
N ILE A 250 6.19 18.23 -8.68
CA ILE A 250 5.76 18.76 -9.99
C ILE A 250 6.38 20.14 -10.27
N SER A 251 6.58 20.98 -9.24
CA SER A 251 7.28 22.27 -9.39
C SER A 251 8.75 22.08 -9.80
N GLU A 252 9.43 21.05 -9.28
CA GLU A 252 10.79 20.71 -9.67
C GLU A 252 10.88 20.16 -11.09
N HIS A 253 10.03 19.21 -11.48
CA HIS A 253 9.95 18.69 -12.85
C HIS A 253 9.73 19.82 -13.87
N ALA A 254 8.87 20.78 -13.52
CA ALA A 254 8.61 21.98 -14.31
C ALA A 254 9.82 22.92 -14.40
N GLY A 255 10.61 23.05 -13.33
CA GLY A 255 11.79 23.92 -13.28
C GLY A 255 13.02 23.33 -13.97
N LYS A 256 13.17 22.00 -13.95
CA LYS A 256 14.26 21.27 -14.62
C LYS A 256 14.00 21.05 -16.11
N GLY A 257 12.73 20.98 -16.51
CA GLY A 257 12.34 20.56 -17.86
C GLY A 257 12.46 19.05 -18.03
N ASP A 258 12.15 18.27 -16.98
CA ASP A 258 12.29 16.81 -16.97
C ASP A 258 11.33 16.07 -17.94
N HIS A 259 10.45 16.82 -18.64
CA HIS A 259 9.63 16.39 -19.77
C HIS A 259 9.02 14.98 -19.58
N LEU A 260 8.00 14.87 -18.73
CA LEU A 260 7.33 13.62 -18.41
C LEU A 260 6.36 13.17 -19.52
N ASN A 261 6.23 11.86 -19.74
CA ASN A 261 5.19 11.28 -20.59
C ASN A 261 3.81 11.36 -19.92
N ALA A 262 3.76 11.11 -18.61
CA ALA A 262 2.53 11.23 -17.83
C ALA A 262 2.79 11.76 -16.42
N ILE A 263 1.86 12.59 -15.94
CA ILE A 263 1.68 12.90 -14.53
C ILE A 263 0.30 12.36 -14.14
N ILE A 264 0.22 11.48 -13.15
CA ILE A 264 -1.04 10.95 -12.62
C ILE A 264 -1.21 11.44 -11.19
N LEU A 265 -2.32 12.13 -10.91
CA LEU A 265 -2.61 12.74 -9.63
C LEU A 265 -3.79 12.03 -8.94
N ASP A 266 -3.48 11.38 -7.82
CA ASP A 266 -4.41 10.69 -6.93
C ASP A 266 -4.15 11.05 -5.46
N ALA A 267 -3.86 12.32 -5.20
CA ALA A 267 -3.70 12.86 -3.85
C ALA A 267 -4.94 13.66 -3.43
N CYS A 268 -5.54 13.27 -2.32
CA CYS A 268 -6.82 13.77 -1.81
C CYS A 268 -6.65 14.57 -0.50
N ASP A 269 -7.65 15.37 -0.12
CA ASP A 269 -7.75 16.03 1.18
C ASP A 269 -9.21 16.03 1.70
N PHE A 270 -9.39 16.46 2.95
CA PHE A 270 -10.72 16.56 3.60
C PHE A 270 -11.48 17.84 3.20
N SER A 271 -11.38 18.28 1.95
CA SER A 271 -12.11 19.46 1.47
C SER A 271 -13.61 19.20 1.36
N PRO A 272 -14.48 20.14 1.80
CA PRO A 272 -15.93 19.98 1.80
C PRO A 272 -16.58 20.18 0.41
N TYR A 273 -15.79 20.39 -0.65
CA TYR A 273 -16.29 20.59 -2.02
C TYR A 273 -15.76 19.52 -2.98
N ILE A 274 -14.44 19.38 -3.04
CA ILE A 274 -13.69 18.42 -3.85
C ILE A 274 -12.75 17.72 -2.90
N SER A 275 -12.93 16.43 -2.65
CA SER A 275 -12.03 15.65 -1.78
C SER A 275 -10.82 15.13 -2.55
N CYS A 276 -10.96 14.88 -3.86
CA CYS A 276 -9.83 14.58 -4.74
C CYS A 276 -9.93 15.42 -6.02
N PRO A 277 -8.86 16.03 -6.52
CA PRO A 277 -7.54 16.14 -5.89
C PRO A 277 -7.52 17.23 -4.81
N ALA A 278 -6.51 17.17 -3.92
CA ALA A 278 -6.30 18.16 -2.88
C ALA A 278 -6.11 19.59 -3.42
N ALA A 279 -6.58 20.59 -2.67
CA ALA A 279 -6.70 21.97 -3.13
C ALA A 279 -5.42 22.62 -3.72
N PRO A 280 -4.19 22.36 -3.21
CA PRO A 280 -2.96 22.93 -3.78
C PRO A 280 -2.71 22.55 -5.24
N PHE A 281 -3.09 21.33 -5.65
CA PHE A 281 -2.81 20.80 -6.99
C PHE A 281 -3.64 21.46 -8.10
N ILE A 282 -4.80 22.02 -7.77
CA ILE A 282 -5.73 22.62 -8.73
C ILE A 282 -5.62 24.14 -8.81
N THR A 283 -4.60 24.77 -8.23
CA THR A 283 -4.35 26.21 -8.43
C THR A 283 -3.92 26.49 -9.88
N LEU A 284 -4.22 27.68 -10.43
CA LEU A 284 -3.86 28.01 -11.82
C LEU A 284 -2.34 28.03 -12.05
N GLU A 285 -1.56 28.32 -11.01
CA GLU A 285 -0.10 28.21 -11.05
C GLU A 285 0.33 26.74 -11.15
N MET A 286 -0.21 25.88 -10.28
CA MET A 286 0.14 24.47 -10.23
C MET A 286 -0.28 23.72 -11.51
N LEU A 287 -1.46 24.02 -12.06
CA LEU A 287 -1.88 23.50 -13.36
C LEU A 287 -0.94 23.91 -14.50
N ARG A 288 -0.39 25.13 -14.48
CA ARG A 288 0.60 25.59 -15.48
C ARG A 288 1.95 24.89 -15.31
N LYS A 289 2.42 24.71 -14.08
CA LYS A 289 3.62 23.94 -13.75
C LYS A 289 3.49 22.47 -14.20
N ALA A 290 2.36 21.83 -13.90
CA ALA A 290 2.04 20.49 -14.39
C ALA A 290 2.07 20.43 -15.93
N LYS A 291 1.51 21.43 -16.62
CA LYS A 291 1.58 21.52 -18.09
C LYS A 291 3.02 21.68 -18.61
N SER A 292 3.86 22.49 -17.98
CA SER A 292 5.25 22.70 -18.43
C SER A 292 6.18 21.53 -18.10
N ALA A 293 5.85 20.71 -17.10
CA ALA A 293 6.57 19.48 -16.77
C ALA A 293 6.35 18.34 -17.80
N LEU A 294 5.37 18.44 -18.70
CA LEU A 294 5.05 17.40 -19.68
C LEU A 294 5.85 17.52 -20.99
N ARG A 295 6.00 16.40 -21.69
CA ARG A 295 6.34 16.34 -23.12
C ARG A 295 5.24 17.01 -23.97
N PRO A 296 5.53 17.45 -25.21
CA PRO A 296 4.52 17.96 -26.13
C PRO A 296 3.33 17.02 -26.39
N LEU A 297 3.51 15.71 -26.24
CA LEU A 297 2.48 14.67 -26.34
C LEU A 297 2.13 14.00 -25.00
N GLY A 298 2.62 14.54 -23.87
CA GLY A 298 2.36 14.00 -22.54
C GLY A 298 0.94 14.27 -22.04
N VAL A 299 0.56 13.65 -20.92
CA VAL A 299 -0.77 13.77 -20.31
C VAL A 299 -0.71 14.10 -18.82
N PHE A 300 -1.62 14.96 -18.38
CA PHE A 300 -1.94 15.11 -16.95
C PHE A 300 -3.25 14.39 -16.65
N VAL A 301 -3.19 13.32 -15.87
CA VAL A 301 -4.36 12.53 -15.42
C VAL A 301 -4.71 12.92 -14.00
N LEU A 302 -6.00 13.10 -13.70
CA LEU A 302 -6.48 13.47 -12.37
C LEU A 302 -7.64 12.57 -11.95
N ASN A 303 -7.59 12.01 -10.75
CA ASN A 303 -8.78 11.56 -10.04
C ASN A 303 -9.57 12.77 -9.53
N VAL A 304 -10.86 12.86 -9.83
CA VAL A 304 -11.75 13.90 -9.29
C VAL A 304 -12.89 13.26 -8.51
N LEU A 305 -12.90 13.44 -7.19
CA LEU A 305 -13.96 13.00 -6.28
C LEU A 305 -14.64 14.24 -5.66
N PRO A 306 -15.92 14.51 -5.97
CA PRO A 306 -16.69 15.53 -5.26
C PRO A 306 -17.00 15.08 -3.83
N ALA A 307 -17.09 16.02 -2.90
CA ALA A 307 -17.41 15.71 -1.50
C ALA A 307 -18.85 15.17 -1.31
N THR A 308 -19.78 15.51 -2.21
CA THR A 308 -21.15 14.95 -2.21
C THR A 308 -21.68 14.72 -3.62
N GLN A 309 -22.61 13.78 -3.76
CA GLN A 309 -23.34 13.56 -5.01
C GLN A 309 -24.24 14.75 -5.40
N ARG A 310 -24.72 15.54 -4.43
CA ARG A 310 -25.63 16.67 -4.67
C ARG A 310 -25.01 17.74 -5.57
N ASP A 311 -23.74 18.05 -5.33
CA ASP A 311 -23.02 19.12 -6.04
C ASP A 311 -22.03 18.58 -7.08
N GLU A 312 -22.01 17.25 -7.34
CA GLU A 312 -21.09 16.56 -8.25
C GLU A 312 -20.88 17.31 -9.58
N GLU A 313 -21.92 17.43 -10.41
CA GLU A 313 -21.73 17.93 -11.78
C GLU A 313 -21.38 19.43 -11.80
N ARG A 314 -21.85 20.21 -10.81
CA ARG A 314 -21.48 21.63 -10.67
C ARG A 314 -20.01 21.76 -10.34
N THR A 315 -19.56 21.02 -9.34
CA THR A 315 -18.19 21.03 -8.84
C THR A 315 -17.20 20.52 -9.90
N VAL A 316 -17.54 19.41 -10.56
CA VAL A 316 -16.73 18.84 -11.64
C VAL A 316 -16.72 19.75 -12.88
N ALA A 317 -17.82 20.44 -13.21
CA ALA A 317 -17.85 21.42 -14.30
C ALA A 317 -16.96 22.65 -14.02
N LEU A 318 -16.94 23.15 -12.79
CA LEU A 318 -16.05 24.26 -12.38
C LEU A 318 -14.57 23.86 -12.48
N LEU A 319 -14.21 22.65 -12.03
CA LEU A 319 -12.85 22.15 -12.19
C LEU A 319 -12.51 21.93 -13.67
N GLN A 320 -13.42 21.38 -14.47
CA GLN A 320 -13.24 21.21 -15.91
C GLN A 320 -13.01 22.55 -16.62
N GLN A 321 -13.76 23.61 -16.28
CA GLN A 321 -13.53 24.96 -16.83
C GLN A 321 -12.12 25.47 -16.46
N LYS A 322 -11.68 25.23 -15.23
CA LYS A 322 -10.34 25.63 -14.75
C LYS A 322 -9.23 24.87 -15.48
N LEU A 323 -9.38 23.55 -15.65
CA LEU A 323 -8.46 22.71 -16.43
C LEU A 323 -8.36 23.20 -17.88
N LEU A 324 -9.49 23.46 -18.53
CA LEU A 324 -9.55 23.93 -19.92
C LEU A 324 -8.97 25.35 -20.14
N SER A 325 -8.84 26.15 -19.06
CA SER A 325 -8.13 27.45 -19.13
C SER A 325 -6.60 27.32 -19.23
N VAL A 326 -6.06 26.10 -19.05
CA VAL A 326 -4.62 25.80 -19.09
C VAL A 326 -4.30 24.72 -20.14
N PHE A 327 -5.06 23.63 -20.14
CA PHE A 327 -4.93 22.50 -21.06
C PHE A 327 -5.97 22.64 -22.20
N PRO A 328 -5.57 22.81 -23.47
CA PRO A 328 -6.52 23.10 -24.55
C PRO A 328 -7.51 21.96 -24.87
N LEU A 329 -7.23 20.75 -24.39
CA LEU A 329 -8.04 19.56 -24.62
C LEU A 329 -7.98 18.64 -23.39
N CYS A 330 -9.14 18.16 -22.92
CA CYS A 330 -9.23 17.15 -21.88
C CYS A 330 -10.30 16.09 -22.23
N ALA A 331 -10.01 14.82 -21.95
CA ALA A 331 -11.03 13.78 -21.79
C ALA A 331 -11.55 13.77 -20.35
N ARG A 332 -12.83 13.45 -20.15
CA ARG A 332 -13.43 13.10 -18.85
C ARG A 332 -14.06 11.72 -18.97
N MET A 333 -13.73 10.82 -18.04
CA MET A 333 -14.42 9.54 -17.88
C MET A 333 -15.15 9.57 -16.53
N LYS A 334 -16.48 9.66 -16.56
CA LYS A 334 -17.33 9.54 -15.36
C LYS A 334 -17.52 8.07 -15.03
N MET A 335 -17.30 7.68 -13.78
CA MET A 335 -17.48 6.29 -13.33
C MET A 335 -18.97 5.92 -13.27
N GLY A 336 -19.27 4.63 -13.32
CA GLY A 336 -20.64 4.11 -13.39
C GLY A 336 -21.22 3.77 -12.01
N ARG A 337 -20.36 3.37 -11.08
CA ARG A 337 -20.70 2.90 -9.73
C ARG A 337 -20.02 3.71 -8.63
N GLN A 338 -19.11 4.60 -8.99
CA GLN A 338 -18.36 5.49 -8.08
C GLN A 338 -18.64 6.95 -8.45
N LEU A 339 -18.52 7.87 -7.47
CA LEU A 339 -18.71 9.32 -7.72
C LEU A 339 -17.53 9.96 -8.47
N ASN A 340 -16.42 9.23 -8.63
CA ASN A 340 -15.22 9.71 -9.27
C ASN A 340 -15.45 10.04 -10.76
N SER A 341 -14.79 11.09 -11.23
CA SER A 341 -14.55 11.35 -12.64
C SER A 341 -13.04 11.42 -12.87
N VAL A 342 -12.50 10.63 -13.79
CA VAL A 342 -11.08 10.71 -14.16
C VAL A 342 -10.93 11.64 -15.35
N PHE A 343 -10.02 12.62 -15.25
CA PHE A 343 -9.66 13.50 -16.34
C PHE A 343 -8.32 13.11 -16.96
N ALA A 344 -8.16 13.35 -18.25
CA ALA A 344 -6.89 13.25 -18.96
C ALA A 344 -6.72 14.49 -19.84
N CYS A 345 -5.86 15.41 -19.41
CA CYS A 345 -5.66 16.72 -20.01
C CYS A 345 -4.34 16.79 -20.78
N LEU A 346 -4.39 17.37 -21.97
CA LEU A 346 -3.31 17.37 -22.95
C LEU A 346 -2.77 18.80 -23.13
N PRO A 347 -1.44 18.98 -23.31
CA PRO A 347 -0.85 20.31 -23.40
C PRO A 347 -1.14 21.01 -24.75
N TYR A 348 -1.53 20.24 -25.77
CA TYR A 348 -1.81 20.67 -27.14
C TYR A 348 -3.32 20.77 -27.45
N ALA A 349 -3.65 21.45 -28.54
CA ALA A 349 -5.02 21.60 -29.05
C ALA A 349 -5.28 20.66 -30.24
N ALA A 350 -6.55 20.32 -30.47
CA ALA A 350 -7.02 19.63 -31.67
C ALA A 350 -8.02 20.50 -32.44
N SER A 351 -8.12 20.35 -33.77
CA SER A 351 -9.10 21.11 -34.55
C SER A 351 -10.53 20.63 -34.28
N ALA A 352 -11.54 21.47 -34.58
CA ALA A 352 -12.94 21.10 -34.40
C ALA A 352 -13.36 19.89 -35.25
N ARG A 353 -12.76 19.72 -36.44
CA ARG A 353 -12.96 18.53 -37.29
C ARG A 353 -12.41 17.28 -36.60
N ASP A 354 -11.17 17.39 -36.09
CA ASP A 354 -10.49 16.29 -35.41
C ASP A 354 -11.20 15.91 -34.11
N ARG A 355 -11.84 16.84 -33.39
CA ARG A 355 -12.53 16.52 -32.11
C ARG A 355 -13.58 15.42 -32.26
N ASN A 356 -14.35 15.39 -33.34
CA ASN A 356 -15.34 14.33 -33.57
C ASN A 356 -14.68 12.97 -33.89
N ASP A 357 -13.56 12.98 -34.61
CA ASP A 357 -12.78 11.77 -34.91
C ASP A 357 -12.00 11.28 -33.67
N LEU A 358 -11.54 12.19 -32.81
CA LEU A 358 -10.90 11.91 -31.52
C LEU A 358 -11.87 11.24 -30.54
N VAL A 359 -13.14 11.66 -30.45
CA VAL A 359 -14.15 10.94 -29.63
C VAL A 359 -14.23 9.48 -30.07
N ARG A 360 -14.34 9.23 -31.39
CA ARG A 360 -14.42 7.87 -31.95
C ARG A 360 -13.15 7.08 -31.68
N LEU A 361 -11.97 7.66 -31.92
CA LEU A 361 -10.67 7.05 -31.68
C LEU A 361 -10.46 6.69 -30.21
N TRP A 362 -10.82 7.58 -29.29
CA TRP A 362 -10.68 7.36 -27.85
C TRP A 362 -11.67 6.32 -27.32
N GLN A 363 -12.88 6.26 -27.88
CA GLN A 363 -13.82 5.16 -27.58
C GLN A 363 -13.28 3.81 -28.09
N GLN A 364 -12.77 3.75 -29.33
CA GLN A 364 -12.13 2.54 -29.87
C GLN A 364 -10.95 2.10 -28.99
N ARG A 365 -10.07 3.03 -28.58
CA ARG A 365 -8.93 2.74 -27.70
C ARG A 365 -9.35 2.33 -26.30
N LYS A 366 -10.43 2.90 -25.74
CA LYS A 366 -11.03 2.43 -24.47
C LYS A 366 -11.34 0.93 -24.57
N ASP A 367 -11.98 0.51 -25.65
CA ASP A 367 -12.42 -0.87 -25.82
C ASP A 367 -11.26 -1.83 -26.16
N GLU A 368 -10.26 -1.34 -26.91
CA GLU A 368 -9.06 -2.11 -27.28
C GLU A 368 -8.09 -2.29 -26.09
N VAL A 369 -7.61 -1.19 -25.50
CA VAL A 369 -6.66 -1.23 -24.39
C VAL A 369 -7.34 -1.73 -23.12
N GLY A 370 -8.62 -1.41 -22.92
CA GLY A 370 -9.43 -1.97 -21.84
C GLY A 370 -9.47 -3.51 -21.88
N ARG A 371 -9.65 -4.10 -23.07
CA ARG A 371 -9.60 -5.57 -23.26
C ARG A 371 -8.21 -6.13 -22.97
N LEU A 372 -7.16 -5.49 -23.47
CA LEU A 372 -5.78 -5.93 -23.27
C LEU A 372 -5.39 -5.95 -21.78
N LEU A 373 -5.75 -4.88 -21.05
CA LEU A 373 -5.48 -4.72 -19.62
C LEU A 373 -6.49 -5.47 -18.72
N ARG A 374 -7.51 -6.12 -19.31
CA ARG A 374 -8.62 -6.82 -18.63
C ARG A 374 -9.51 -5.90 -17.78
N LEU A 375 -9.58 -4.62 -18.13
CA LEU A 375 -10.35 -3.58 -17.44
C LEU A 375 -11.76 -3.36 -18.04
N GLN A 376 -12.10 -4.01 -19.16
CA GLN A 376 -13.34 -3.76 -19.89
C GLN A 376 -14.62 -4.02 -19.07
N THR A 377 -14.62 -5.03 -18.19
CA THR A 377 -15.75 -5.33 -17.32
C THR A 377 -15.91 -4.28 -16.22
N LEU A 378 -14.79 -3.86 -15.63
CA LEU A 378 -14.76 -2.85 -14.56
C LEU A 378 -15.12 -1.45 -15.08
N LEU A 379 -14.82 -1.16 -16.35
CA LEU A 379 -15.12 0.13 -16.99
C LEU A 379 -16.39 0.10 -17.88
N GLN A 380 -17.20 -0.97 -17.80
CA GLN A 380 -18.40 -1.14 -18.62
C GLN A 380 -19.45 -0.04 -18.36
N GLY A 381 -19.61 0.38 -17.10
CA GLY A 381 -20.54 1.44 -16.71
C GLY A 381 -20.02 2.86 -16.94
N SER A 382 -18.73 3.05 -17.25
CA SER A 382 -18.12 4.38 -17.31
C SER A 382 -18.42 5.11 -18.63
N ARG A 383 -18.68 6.42 -18.54
CA ARG A 383 -19.02 7.28 -19.68
C ARG A 383 -17.87 8.22 -20.01
N LEU A 384 -17.33 8.09 -21.23
CA LEU A 384 -16.32 8.99 -21.78
C LEU A 384 -16.98 10.22 -22.43
N THR A 385 -16.46 11.41 -22.16
CA THR A 385 -16.78 12.67 -22.84
C THR A 385 -15.51 13.48 -23.10
N ILE A 386 -15.59 14.46 -24.01
CA ILE A 386 -14.50 15.43 -24.23
C ILE A 386 -14.91 16.78 -23.63
N GLY A 387 -14.06 17.32 -22.76
CA GLY A 387 -14.17 18.67 -22.24
C GLY A 387 -13.72 19.71 -23.28
N GLY A 388 -14.47 20.80 -23.36
CA GLY A 388 -14.22 21.92 -24.27
C GLY A 388 -15.53 22.35 -24.93
N PRO A 389 -15.81 23.66 -25.09
CA PRO A 389 -17.07 24.13 -25.66
C PRO A 389 -17.36 23.49 -27.03
N SER A 390 -18.63 23.18 -27.28
CA SER A 390 -19.16 23.08 -28.63
C SER A 390 -19.30 24.52 -29.14
N TYR A 391 -18.50 24.90 -30.14
CA TYR A 391 -18.63 26.16 -30.86
C TYR A 391 -19.59 25.98 -32.04
#